data_AF-A0A238Y700-F1
#
_entry.id   AF-A0A238Y700-F1
#
_cell.length_a   1.000
_cell.length_b   1.000
_cell.length_c   1.000
_cell.angle_alpha   90.00
_cell.angle_beta   90.00
_cell.angle_gamma   90.00
#
_symmetry.space_group_name_H-M   'P 1'
#
loop_
_entity.id
_entity.type
_entity.pdbx_description
1 polymer ?
#
loop_
_entity_poly.entity_id
_entity_poly.type
_entity_poly.pdbx_seq_one_letter_code
_entity_poly.pdbx_strand_id
1 'polypeptide(L)'
;MSDRHKTSGLLSLPGAASPVLLVGCSRSGTTIMVRFLEALGLHMGVEQSGNRESRVFQNLNRSLLDMLGASWRCVEHLSTVEQLGEQHGSLVKQAVAALESHVLVEHFGPNTVELLARPALCWGWKDPRTSLLLPIWRRIFPQAKVIHMLRDGREVAQSLKLREDRRHKGRPWRSGEQECARFQADIEVWLDYVRRIGQALPLFPQSLTLRYESLLADPAAVLERLAGFLGLPFPRDAGAVAGLVEGFVPSSRRTSLSIAPWAWLDAEVDQELAYWDEGGRRAPEESTARGLPKAAARTMSAGDEHYTAYVGPPELYDVQGASQFRLLCALGLRSGHRLLDFGCGSLRAGRLLIPYLDPACYHGVEPNAWLVRDVQTRELGRDIFHLKQPRISTDADFGLEGIGGGFDYVLCQSVLSHCGPELALQVLGTLARALAPRGRMALTFKLASGKADTRPEGWVYPSCVLYNRAEVDAMFAQVGLKAAPLRWFHRSQVWFLAALDEELLPSEAQWEAAVFGGGLGVLQPLGRAGD
;
A
#
# COMPACT_ATOMS: atom_id res chain seq x y z
N MET A 1 13.44 -54.91 17.14
CA MET A 1 12.38 -54.10 17.79
C MET A 1 12.26 -52.83 16.96
N SER A 2 11.50 -52.86 15.87
CA SER A 2 10.14 -52.31 15.74
C SER A 2 10.01 -50.88 16.28
N ASP A 3 10.31 -49.88 15.45
CA ASP A 3 9.87 -48.50 15.68
C ASP A 3 8.73 -48.20 14.70
N ARG A 4 7.52 -48.63 15.10
CA ARG A 4 6.25 -48.26 14.47
C ARG A 4 5.71 -47.04 15.21
N HIS A 5 6.19 -45.86 14.85
CA HIS A 5 5.44 -44.62 15.06
C HIS A 5 5.10 -44.01 13.68
N LYS A 6 4.20 -44.70 12.95
CA LYS A 6 3.47 -44.06 11.85
C LYS A 6 2.41 -43.17 12.49
N THR A 7 2.60 -41.85 12.40
CA THR A 7 1.71 -40.82 12.93
C THR A 7 0.30 -40.96 12.35
N SER A 8 -0.67 -41.21 13.23
CA SER A 8 -2.12 -41.14 12.97
C SER A 8 -2.59 -39.69 13.04
N GLY A 9 -2.06 -38.83 12.17
CA GLY A 9 -2.38 -37.39 12.12
C GLY A 9 -3.50 -37.06 11.12
N LEU A 10 -4.12 -35.88 11.25
CA LEU A 10 -5.16 -35.35 10.35
C LEU A 10 -4.78 -35.51 8.86
N LEU A 11 -3.51 -35.30 8.52
CA LEU A 11 -2.99 -35.34 7.14
C LEU A 11 -2.91 -36.76 6.55
N SER A 12 -3.02 -37.80 7.38
CA SER A 12 -3.00 -39.21 6.95
C SER A 12 -4.38 -39.77 6.62
N LEU A 13 -5.44 -39.01 6.89
CA LEU A 13 -6.83 -39.44 6.74
C LEU A 13 -7.39 -39.00 5.38
N PRO A 14 -7.91 -39.94 4.55
CA PRO A 14 -8.39 -39.64 3.19
C PRO A 14 -9.44 -38.51 3.12
N GLY A 15 -10.36 -38.46 4.10
CA GLY A 15 -11.41 -37.43 4.19
C GLY A 15 -10.93 -36.06 4.72
N ALA A 16 -9.69 -35.97 5.20
CA ALA A 16 -9.11 -34.76 5.77
C ALA A 16 -8.11 -34.04 4.84
N ALA A 17 -7.81 -34.60 3.67
CA ALA A 17 -6.74 -34.11 2.81
C ALA A 17 -7.11 -32.87 1.94
N SER A 18 -8.39 -32.48 1.90
CA SER A 18 -8.89 -31.37 1.06
C SER A 18 -9.91 -30.50 1.83
N PRO A 19 -9.44 -29.60 2.71
CA PRO A 19 -10.32 -28.65 3.38
C PRO A 19 -10.85 -27.58 2.42
N VAL A 20 -11.96 -26.96 2.83
CA VAL A 20 -12.49 -25.74 2.23
C VAL A 20 -11.95 -24.52 3.00
N LEU A 21 -11.22 -23.65 2.31
CA LEU A 21 -10.67 -22.42 2.86
C LEU A 21 -11.57 -21.25 2.49
N LEU A 22 -12.30 -20.70 3.45
CA LEU A 22 -13.09 -19.48 3.24
C LEU A 22 -12.23 -18.25 3.57
N VAL A 23 -11.83 -17.52 2.53
CA VAL A 23 -10.91 -16.39 2.58
C VAL A 23 -11.58 -15.09 2.17
N GLY A 24 -11.02 -13.97 2.63
CA GLY A 24 -11.49 -12.62 2.33
C GLY A 24 -11.05 -11.63 3.39
N CYS A 25 -11.10 -10.33 3.07
CA CYS A 25 -10.85 -9.29 4.04
C CYS A 25 -11.88 -9.33 5.20
N SER A 26 -11.50 -8.83 6.38
CA SER A 26 -12.45 -8.68 7.47
C SER A 26 -13.66 -7.87 7.00
N ARG A 27 -14.88 -8.31 7.37
CA ARG A 27 -16.17 -7.66 7.00
C ARG A 27 -16.59 -7.80 5.52
N SER A 28 -15.93 -8.63 4.72
CA SER A 28 -16.36 -8.93 3.33
C SER A 28 -17.58 -9.86 3.21
N GLY A 29 -18.26 -10.20 4.32
CA GLY A 29 -19.39 -11.13 4.33
C GLY A 29 -19.02 -12.60 4.56
N THR A 30 -17.79 -12.91 4.94
CA THR A 30 -17.39 -14.29 5.26
C THR A 30 -18.22 -14.93 6.38
N THR A 31 -18.67 -14.17 7.38
CA THR A 31 -19.49 -14.72 8.48
C THR A 31 -20.85 -15.26 8.02
N ILE A 32 -21.53 -14.56 7.09
CA ILE A 32 -22.80 -15.06 6.55
C ILE A 32 -22.54 -16.30 5.68
N MET A 33 -21.42 -16.32 4.96
CA MET A 33 -21.01 -17.46 4.16
C MET A 33 -20.72 -18.72 5.00
N VAL A 34 -20.09 -18.58 6.16
CA VAL A 34 -19.92 -19.73 7.10
C VAL A 34 -21.27 -20.35 7.46
N ARG A 35 -22.28 -19.52 7.76
CA ARG A 35 -23.62 -20.03 8.12
C ARG A 35 -24.28 -20.82 6.98
N PHE A 36 -24.09 -20.37 5.74
CA PHE A 36 -24.56 -21.11 4.56
C PHE A 36 -23.84 -22.43 4.38
N LEU A 37 -22.51 -22.44 4.51
CA LEU A 37 -21.71 -23.64 4.41
C LEU A 37 -22.12 -24.68 5.47
N GLU A 38 -22.33 -24.25 6.72
CA GLU A 38 -22.86 -25.10 7.79
C GLU A 38 -24.23 -25.69 7.44
N ALA A 39 -25.13 -24.88 6.86
CA ALA A 39 -26.46 -25.34 6.44
C ALA A 39 -26.40 -26.35 5.27
N LEU A 40 -25.37 -26.29 4.43
CA LEU A 40 -25.09 -27.29 3.38
C LEU A 40 -24.37 -28.55 3.92
N GLY A 41 -24.13 -28.62 5.23
CA GLY A 41 -23.50 -29.77 5.89
C GLY A 41 -21.97 -29.71 5.98
N LEU A 42 -21.36 -28.56 5.70
CA LEU A 42 -19.91 -28.37 5.84
C LEU A 42 -19.53 -28.21 7.32
N HIS A 43 -18.56 -29.00 7.79
CA HIS A 43 -18.02 -28.87 9.14
C HIS A 43 -17.04 -27.69 9.22
N MET A 44 -17.42 -26.61 9.91
CA MET A 44 -16.63 -25.38 10.00
C MET A 44 -15.90 -25.18 11.35
N GLY A 45 -15.97 -26.19 12.22
CA GLY A 45 -15.36 -26.19 13.55
C GLY A 45 -16.38 -26.13 14.67
N VAL A 46 -16.14 -26.90 15.75
CA VAL A 46 -17.03 -26.94 16.93
C VAL A 46 -16.90 -25.71 17.83
N GLU A 47 -15.70 -25.12 17.90
CA GLU A 47 -15.46 -23.87 18.63
C GLU A 47 -15.16 -22.72 17.66
N GLN A 48 -16.07 -21.74 17.62
CA GLN A 48 -15.95 -20.58 16.74
C GLN A 48 -16.06 -19.27 17.51
N SER A 49 -15.31 -18.25 17.07
CA SER A 49 -15.44 -16.89 17.58
C SER A 49 -16.79 -16.26 17.21
N GLY A 50 -17.12 -15.10 17.77
CA GLY A 50 -18.33 -14.34 17.39
C GLY A 50 -18.39 -13.95 15.90
N ASN A 51 -17.26 -13.99 15.18
CA ASN A 51 -17.21 -13.78 13.74
C ASN A 51 -17.31 -15.09 12.93
N ARG A 52 -17.59 -16.23 13.57
CA ARG A 52 -17.59 -17.57 12.96
C ARG A 52 -16.21 -17.97 12.42
N GLU A 53 -15.16 -17.73 13.21
CA GLU A 53 -13.80 -18.16 12.90
C GLU A 53 -13.42 -19.32 13.81
N SER A 54 -12.95 -20.44 13.24
CA SER A 54 -12.47 -21.59 14.02
C SER A 54 -11.35 -21.14 14.96
N ARG A 55 -11.52 -21.36 16.27
CA ARG A 55 -10.61 -20.80 17.29
C ARG A 55 -9.19 -21.31 17.11
N VAL A 56 -9.02 -22.61 16.87
CA VAL A 56 -7.71 -23.23 16.70
C VAL A 56 -6.97 -22.67 15.48
N PHE A 57 -7.65 -22.54 14.33
CA PHE A 57 -7.04 -21.95 13.13
C PHE A 57 -6.79 -20.44 13.29
N GLN A 58 -7.67 -19.72 14.00
CA GLN A 58 -7.45 -18.32 14.35
C GLN A 58 -6.18 -18.15 15.22
N ASN A 59 -5.93 -19.06 16.17
CA ASN A 59 -4.74 -19.00 17.03
C ASN A 59 -3.48 -19.39 16.25
N LEU A 60 -3.56 -20.45 15.45
CA LEU A 60 -2.46 -20.91 14.60
C LEU A 60 -2.05 -19.84 13.58
N ASN A 61 -2.99 -19.28 12.83
CA ASN A 61 -2.71 -18.21 11.88
C ASN A 61 -2.15 -16.95 12.54
N ARG A 62 -2.56 -16.64 13.78
CA ARG A 62 -1.97 -15.52 14.53
C ARG A 62 -0.50 -15.79 14.81
N SER A 63 -0.18 -16.95 15.38
CA SER A 63 1.19 -17.35 15.69
C SER A 63 2.09 -17.33 14.45
N LEU A 64 1.59 -17.86 13.31
CA LEU A 64 2.31 -17.84 12.03
C LEU A 64 2.62 -16.42 11.55
N LEU A 65 1.66 -15.49 11.65
CA LEU A 65 1.89 -14.09 11.28
C LEU A 65 2.82 -13.36 12.26
N ASP A 66 2.70 -13.62 13.56
CA ASP A 66 3.55 -13.01 14.58
C ASP A 66 5.04 -13.37 14.33
N MET A 67 5.33 -14.61 13.92
CA MET A 67 6.67 -15.04 13.52
C MET A 67 7.19 -14.37 12.23
N LEU A 68 6.28 -13.85 11.40
CA LEU A 68 6.61 -13.09 10.20
C LEU A 68 6.69 -11.57 10.48
N GLY A 69 6.54 -11.15 11.75
CA GLY A 69 6.47 -9.72 12.10
C GLY A 69 5.24 -9.02 11.52
N ALA A 70 4.19 -9.78 11.22
CA ALA A 70 3.00 -9.30 10.53
C ALA A 70 1.75 -9.50 11.41
N SER A 71 0.66 -8.83 11.03
CA SER A 71 -0.65 -9.04 11.62
C SER A 71 -1.74 -8.92 10.56
N TRP A 72 -3.00 -9.10 10.96
CA TRP A 72 -4.14 -8.90 10.05
C TRP A 72 -4.30 -7.44 9.56
N ARG A 73 -3.58 -6.48 10.15
CA ARG A 73 -3.54 -5.06 9.72
C ARG A 73 -2.20 -4.62 9.18
N CYS A 74 -1.12 -5.29 9.58
CA CYS A 74 0.25 -4.94 9.24
C CYS A 74 0.80 -6.05 8.36
N VAL A 75 0.77 -5.83 7.05
CA VAL A 75 1.13 -6.82 6.03
C VAL A 75 2.32 -6.36 5.20
N GLU A 76 2.90 -5.20 5.52
CA GLU A 76 4.04 -4.59 4.83
C GLU A 76 5.29 -5.45 4.96
N HIS A 77 5.41 -6.21 6.07
CA HIS A 77 6.54 -7.10 6.34
C HIS A 77 6.39 -8.50 5.76
N LEU A 78 5.23 -8.85 5.19
CA LEU A 78 5.04 -10.14 4.55
C LEU A 78 5.76 -10.18 3.20
N SER A 79 6.56 -11.21 2.99
CA SER A 79 7.17 -11.53 1.69
C SER A 79 6.13 -11.68 0.58
N THR A 80 6.58 -11.67 -0.68
CA THR A 80 5.69 -11.89 -1.83
C THR A 80 4.99 -13.24 -1.72
N VAL A 81 3.84 -13.41 -2.38
CA VAL A 81 3.07 -14.66 -2.34
C VAL A 81 3.93 -15.86 -2.76
N GLU A 82 4.78 -15.69 -3.77
CA GLU A 82 5.74 -16.70 -4.24
C GLU A 82 6.79 -17.04 -3.16
N GLN A 83 7.47 -16.02 -2.63
CA GLN A 83 8.53 -16.20 -1.62
C GLN A 83 8.00 -16.78 -0.32
N LEU A 84 6.79 -16.39 0.09
CA LEU A 84 6.19 -16.85 1.34
C LEU A 84 6.02 -18.39 1.34
N GLY A 85 5.63 -18.94 0.19
CA GLY A 85 5.52 -20.38 0.01
C GLY A 85 6.88 -21.08 0.06
N GLU A 86 7.88 -20.56 -0.65
CA GLU A 86 9.17 -21.23 -0.86
C GLU A 86 10.12 -21.10 0.34
N GLN A 87 10.29 -19.88 0.84
CA GLN A 87 11.37 -19.51 1.78
C GLN A 87 11.06 -19.92 3.24
N HIS A 88 9.80 -20.22 3.57
CA HIS A 88 9.37 -20.45 4.95
C HIS A 88 9.00 -21.91 5.24
N GLY A 89 9.86 -22.85 4.84
CA GLY A 89 9.68 -24.28 5.13
C GLY A 89 9.57 -24.61 6.63
N SER A 90 10.18 -23.80 7.50
CA SER A 90 10.03 -23.90 8.96
C SER A 90 8.60 -23.61 9.43
N LEU A 91 7.93 -22.60 8.86
CA LEU A 91 6.54 -22.27 9.20
C LEU A 91 5.58 -23.37 8.78
N VAL A 92 5.81 -23.98 7.60
CA VAL A 92 5.04 -25.14 7.14
C VAL A 92 5.17 -26.29 8.16
N LYS A 93 6.40 -26.61 8.60
CA LYS A 93 6.63 -27.66 9.60
C LYS A 93 5.92 -27.38 10.93
N GLN A 94 5.95 -26.14 11.40
CA GLN A 94 5.26 -25.76 12.64
C GLN A 94 3.74 -25.85 12.50
N ALA A 95 3.18 -25.40 11.38
CA ALA A 95 1.75 -25.54 11.10
C ALA A 95 1.33 -27.01 11.06
N VAL A 96 2.13 -27.89 10.43
CA VAL A 96 1.90 -29.34 10.43
C VAL A 96 1.94 -29.91 11.85
N ALA A 97 2.95 -29.57 12.65
CA ALA A 97 3.06 -30.03 14.04
C ALA A 97 1.85 -29.58 14.90
N ALA A 98 1.34 -28.36 14.69
CA ALA A 98 0.15 -27.86 15.37
C ALA A 98 -1.12 -28.62 14.95
N LEU A 99 -1.24 -28.96 13.66
CA LEU A 99 -2.35 -29.75 13.12
C LEU A 99 -2.38 -31.17 13.70
N GLU A 100 -1.22 -31.80 13.86
CA GLU A 100 -1.10 -33.16 14.38
C GLU A 100 -1.35 -33.27 15.89
N SER A 101 -1.13 -32.21 16.65
CA SER A 101 -1.17 -32.22 18.12
C SER A 101 -2.52 -31.82 18.71
N HIS A 102 -3.19 -30.80 18.16
CA HIS A 102 -4.34 -30.17 18.85
C HIS A 102 -5.57 -29.97 17.96
N VAL A 103 -5.40 -29.78 16.65
CA VAL A 103 -6.51 -29.41 15.75
C VAL A 103 -7.57 -30.50 15.62
N LEU A 104 -7.19 -31.77 15.71
CA LEU A 104 -8.12 -32.90 15.58
C LEU A 104 -9.25 -32.85 16.61
N VAL A 105 -8.96 -32.51 17.87
CA VAL A 105 -9.98 -32.46 18.93
C VAL A 105 -10.62 -31.07 19.00
N GLU A 106 -9.83 -30.00 18.90
CA GLU A 106 -10.34 -28.63 19.02
C GLU A 106 -11.23 -28.21 17.86
N HIS A 107 -10.99 -28.72 16.64
CA HIS A 107 -11.79 -28.36 15.48
C HIS A 107 -12.98 -29.31 15.28
N PHE A 108 -12.78 -30.62 15.43
CA PHE A 108 -13.82 -31.63 15.13
C PHE A 108 -14.64 -32.06 16.36
N GLY A 109 -14.19 -31.73 17.58
CA GLY A 109 -14.91 -31.99 18.82
C GLY A 109 -14.72 -33.41 19.36
N PRO A 110 -15.55 -33.85 20.32
CA PRO A 110 -15.38 -35.16 20.96
C PRO A 110 -15.67 -36.35 20.02
N ASN A 111 -16.41 -36.13 18.92
CA ASN A 111 -16.81 -37.16 17.97
C ASN A 111 -15.88 -37.27 16.75
N THR A 112 -14.62 -36.81 16.88
CA THR A 112 -13.64 -36.75 15.78
C THR A 112 -13.50 -38.08 15.03
N VAL A 113 -13.48 -39.22 15.71
CA VAL A 113 -13.33 -40.55 15.07
C VAL A 113 -14.52 -40.87 14.15
N GLU A 114 -15.75 -40.63 14.62
CA GLU A 114 -16.96 -40.87 13.82
C GLU A 114 -17.03 -39.92 12.62
N LEU A 115 -16.72 -38.65 12.85
CA LEU A 115 -16.76 -37.61 11.83
C LEU A 115 -15.72 -37.86 10.72
N LEU A 116 -14.50 -38.22 11.09
CA LEU A 116 -13.41 -38.53 10.15
C LEU A 116 -13.59 -39.88 9.45
N ALA A 117 -14.40 -40.78 10.00
CA ALA A 117 -14.77 -42.04 9.34
C ALA A 117 -15.83 -41.83 8.24
N ARG A 118 -16.42 -40.63 8.09
CA ARG A 118 -17.39 -40.34 7.03
C ARG A 118 -16.68 -40.28 5.66
N PRO A 119 -17.04 -41.14 4.69
CA PRO A 119 -16.37 -41.19 3.38
C PRO A 119 -16.45 -39.88 2.58
N ALA A 120 -17.40 -39.01 2.91
CA ALA A 120 -17.66 -37.73 2.26
C ALA A 120 -17.55 -36.54 3.23
N LEU A 121 -16.68 -36.60 4.24
CA LEU A 121 -16.47 -35.47 5.15
C LEU A 121 -16.05 -34.23 4.35
N CYS A 122 -16.92 -33.22 4.34
CA CYS A 122 -16.62 -31.92 3.79
C CYS A 122 -16.42 -30.97 4.98
N TRP A 123 -15.20 -30.46 5.14
CA TRP A 123 -14.81 -29.64 6.28
C TRP A 123 -13.96 -28.46 5.84
N GLY A 124 -13.84 -27.46 6.69
CA GLY A 124 -13.09 -26.27 6.38
C GLY A 124 -13.02 -25.29 7.53
N TRP A 125 -12.43 -24.13 7.28
CA TRP A 125 -12.46 -23.04 8.23
C TRP A 125 -12.52 -21.69 7.53
N LYS A 126 -12.92 -20.69 8.31
CA LYS A 126 -12.88 -19.30 7.93
C LYS A 126 -11.96 -18.56 8.87
N ASP A 127 -11.02 -17.82 8.32
CA ASP A 127 -10.25 -16.83 9.07
C ASP A 127 -9.58 -15.84 8.09
N PRO A 128 -9.75 -14.51 8.24
CA PRO A 128 -9.13 -13.54 7.34
C PRO A 128 -7.62 -13.74 7.19
N ARG A 129 -6.88 -14.11 8.24
CA ARG A 129 -5.43 -14.29 8.14
C ARG A 129 -5.04 -15.50 7.30
N THR A 130 -5.96 -16.44 7.06
CA THR A 130 -5.77 -17.52 6.08
C THR A 130 -5.53 -16.95 4.69
N SER A 131 -6.18 -15.82 4.33
CA SER A 131 -5.92 -15.10 3.07
C SER A 131 -4.45 -14.72 2.88
N LEU A 132 -3.79 -14.28 3.95
CA LEU A 132 -2.40 -13.84 3.92
C LEU A 132 -1.41 -15.01 3.90
N LEU A 133 -1.84 -16.16 4.41
CA LEU A 133 -1.04 -17.37 4.58
C LEU A 133 -1.36 -18.45 3.53
N LEU A 134 -2.14 -18.13 2.49
CA LEU A 134 -2.53 -19.08 1.45
C LEU A 134 -1.35 -19.88 0.86
N PRO A 135 -0.17 -19.29 0.58
CA PRO A 135 1.00 -20.05 0.12
C PRO A 135 1.49 -21.13 1.11
N ILE A 136 1.43 -20.85 2.42
CA ILE A 136 1.76 -21.83 3.47
C ILE A 136 0.72 -22.95 3.48
N TRP A 137 -0.56 -22.58 3.48
CA TRP A 137 -1.66 -23.55 3.46
C TRP A 137 -1.67 -24.42 2.20
N ARG A 138 -1.26 -23.88 1.05
CA ARG A 138 -1.11 -24.63 -0.21
C ARG A 138 -0.06 -25.73 -0.13
N ARG A 139 1.00 -25.55 0.66
CA ARG A 139 2.04 -26.58 0.87
C ARG A 139 1.54 -27.73 1.74
N ILE A 140 0.59 -27.45 2.63
CA ILE A 140 0.01 -28.44 3.55
C ILE A 140 -1.18 -29.15 2.88
N PHE A 141 -2.06 -28.40 2.23
CA PHE A 141 -3.27 -28.88 1.58
C PHE A 141 -3.25 -28.51 0.09
N PRO A 142 -2.51 -29.25 -0.74
CA PRO A 142 -2.34 -28.95 -2.17
C PRO A 142 -3.65 -29.01 -2.98
N GLN A 143 -4.62 -29.77 -2.48
CA GLN A 143 -5.93 -29.98 -3.10
C GLN A 143 -7.06 -29.24 -2.38
N ALA A 144 -6.75 -28.27 -1.51
CA ALA A 144 -7.77 -27.49 -0.83
C ALA A 144 -8.66 -26.74 -1.85
N LYS A 145 -9.96 -26.65 -1.54
CA LYS A 145 -10.88 -25.78 -2.27
C LYS A 145 -10.84 -24.40 -1.61
N VAL A 146 -10.69 -23.33 -2.38
CA VAL A 146 -10.64 -21.96 -1.84
C VAL A 146 -11.87 -21.17 -2.27
N ILE A 147 -12.60 -20.62 -1.31
CA ILE A 147 -13.72 -19.71 -1.57
C ILE A 147 -13.30 -18.31 -1.16
N HIS A 148 -13.21 -17.39 -2.12
CA HIS A 148 -12.93 -15.98 -1.86
C HIS A 148 -14.22 -15.17 -1.81
N MET A 149 -14.51 -14.56 -0.66
CA MET A 149 -15.58 -13.56 -0.53
C MET A 149 -15.04 -12.16 -0.78
N LEU A 150 -15.36 -11.62 -1.96
CA LEU A 150 -15.06 -10.26 -2.38
C LEU A 150 -16.22 -9.33 -2.03
N ARG A 151 -15.91 -8.14 -1.53
CA ARG A 151 -16.85 -7.05 -1.27
C ARG A 151 -16.18 -5.74 -1.61
N ASP A 152 -16.95 -4.74 -2.00
CA ASP A 152 -16.47 -3.37 -2.16
C ASP A 152 -15.68 -2.89 -0.92
N GLY A 153 -14.44 -2.44 -1.14
CA GLY A 153 -13.54 -1.98 -0.09
C GLY A 153 -14.09 -0.80 0.72
N ARG A 154 -14.91 0.05 0.09
CA ARG A 154 -15.54 1.22 0.73
C ARG A 154 -16.60 0.78 1.73
N GLU A 155 -17.42 -0.20 1.36
CA GLU A 155 -18.39 -0.80 2.28
C GLU A 155 -17.72 -1.59 3.40
N VAL A 156 -16.58 -2.24 3.13
CA VAL A 156 -15.75 -2.91 4.15
C VAL A 156 -15.27 -1.89 5.19
N ALA A 157 -14.67 -0.78 4.75
CA ALA A 157 -14.19 0.28 5.63
C ALA A 157 -15.33 0.91 6.45
N GLN A 158 -16.47 1.20 5.83
CA GLN A 158 -17.65 1.71 6.53
C GLN A 158 -18.19 0.73 7.57
N SER A 159 -18.21 -0.57 7.24
CA SER A 159 -18.61 -1.63 8.14
C SER A 159 -17.66 -1.82 9.33
N LEU A 160 -16.36 -1.52 9.15
CA LEU A 160 -15.37 -1.49 10.23
C LEU A 160 -15.60 -0.29 11.14
N LYS A 161 -15.81 0.91 10.58
CA LYS A 161 -16.17 2.14 11.32
C LYS A 161 -17.40 1.91 12.20
N LEU A 162 -18.52 1.48 11.62
CA LEU A 162 -19.77 1.22 12.35
C LEU A 162 -19.59 0.21 13.51
N ARG A 163 -18.70 -0.78 13.35
CA ARG A 163 -18.38 -1.73 14.42
C ARG A 163 -17.65 -1.06 15.57
N GLU A 164 -16.73 -0.14 15.29
CA GLU A 164 -16.01 0.60 16.31
C GLU A 164 -16.91 1.61 17.01
N ASP A 165 -17.81 2.28 16.28
CA ASP A 165 -18.81 3.18 16.85
C ASP A 165 -19.66 2.48 17.90
N ARG A 166 -20.12 1.27 17.58
CA ARG A 166 -20.88 0.43 18.54
C ARG A 166 -20.07 0.09 19.78
N ARG A 167 -18.77 -0.19 19.65
CA ARG A 167 -17.89 -0.47 20.81
C ARG A 167 -17.74 0.74 21.72
N HIS A 168 -17.78 1.95 21.17
CA HIS A 168 -17.71 3.21 21.91
C HIS A 168 -19.11 3.78 22.23
N LYS A 169 -20.17 2.98 22.12
CA LYS A 169 -21.56 3.37 22.40
C LYS A 169 -22.01 4.61 21.63
N GLY A 170 -21.51 4.80 20.40
CA GLY A 170 -21.82 5.94 19.55
C GLY A 170 -21.24 7.28 20.03
N ARG A 171 -20.36 7.28 21.04
CA ARG A 171 -19.66 8.51 21.46
C ARG A 171 -18.53 8.80 20.49
N PRO A 172 -18.38 10.05 19.99
CA PRO A 172 -17.21 10.43 19.22
C PRO A 172 -15.96 10.18 20.06
N TRP A 173 -15.05 9.34 19.58
CA TRP A 173 -13.76 9.07 20.24
C TRP A 173 -12.56 9.46 19.38
N ARG A 174 -12.81 10.08 18.22
CA ARG A 174 -11.83 10.53 17.23
C ARG A 174 -12.24 11.90 16.68
N SER A 175 -11.26 12.72 16.29
CA SER A 175 -11.50 13.88 15.43
C SER A 175 -11.91 13.44 14.02
N GLY A 176 -12.51 14.34 13.23
CA GLY A 176 -12.86 14.06 11.83
C GLY A 176 -11.64 13.63 11.00
N GLU A 177 -10.48 14.24 11.22
CA GLU A 177 -9.21 13.86 10.56
C GLU A 177 -8.77 12.43 10.93
N GLN A 178 -8.83 12.07 12.22
CA GLN A 178 -8.48 10.73 12.69
C GLN A 178 -9.44 9.66 12.19
N GLU A 179 -10.68 10.04 11.89
CA GLU A 179 -11.67 9.17 11.27
C GLU A 179 -11.38 8.96 9.78
N CYS A 180 -11.07 10.02 9.04
CA CYS A 180 -10.69 9.94 7.63
C CYS A 180 -9.43 9.08 7.44
N ALA A 181 -8.37 9.36 8.22
CA ALA A 181 -7.13 8.58 8.20
C ALA A 181 -7.39 7.09 8.50
N ARG A 182 -8.33 6.80 9.40
CA ARG A 182 -8.68 5.42 9.73
C ARG A 182 -9.44 4.73 8.61
N PHE A 183 -10.38 5.43 7.99
CA PHE A 183 -11.15 4.91 6.86
C PHE A 183 -10.21 4.55 5.69
N GLN A 184 -9.27 5.44 5.38
CA GLN A 184 -8.21 5.19 4.41
C GLN A 184 -7.39 3.94 4.76
N ALA A 185 -6.88 3.84 5.98
CA ALA A 185 -6.10 2.69 6.41
C ALA A 185 -6.89 1.37 6.29
N ASP A 186 -8.21 1.40 6.52
CA ASP A 186 -9.07 0.23 6.35
C ASP A 186 -9.25 -0.17 4.86
N ILE A 187 -9.26 0.80 3.93
CA ILE A 187 -9.23 0.52 2.47
C ILE A 187 -7.87 -0.04 2.05
N GLU A 188 -6.76 0.51 2.55
CA GLU A 188 -5.41 0.02 2.24
C GLU A 188 -5.24 -1.44 2.67
N VAL A 189 -5.71 -1.81 3.87
CA VAL A 189 -5.74 -3.21 4.32
C VAL A 189 -6.60 -4.07 3.40
N TRP A 190 -7.74 -3.56 2.93
CA TRP A 190 -8.56 -4.28 1.95
C TRP A 190 -7.82 -4.51 0.64
N LEU A 191 -7.14 -3.49 0.10
CA LEU A 191 -6.32 -3.59 -1.12
C LEU A 191 -5.24 -4.65 -0.95
N ASP A 192 -4.50 -4.64 0.16
CA ASP A 192 -3.46 -5.64 0.41
C ASP A 192 -4.01 -7.07 0.41
N TYR A 193 -5.18 -7.27 1.02
CA TYR A 193 -5.84 -8.57 1.08
C TYR A 193 -6.28 -9.04 -0.30
N VAL A 194 -7.02 -8.22 -1.05
CA VAL A 194 -7.55 -8.65 -2.36
C VAL A 194 -6.41 -8.89 -3.35
N ARG A 195 -5.37 -8.05 -3.36
CA ARG A 195 -4.20 -8.23 -4.24
C ARG A 195 -3.45 -9.53 -3.93
N ARG A 196 -3.19 -9.81 -2.64
CA ARG A 196 -2.52 -11.06 -2.21
C ARG A 196 -3.38 -12.30 -2.50
N ILE A 197 -4.69 -12.24 -2.29
CA ILE A 197 -5.59 -13.34 -2.65
C ILE A 197 -5.55 -13.57 -4.16
N GLY A 198 -5.65 -12.52 -4.98
CA GLY A 198 -5.59 -12.63 -6.45
C GLY A 198 -4.31 -13.28 -6.98
N GLN A 199 -3.17 -13.00 -6.34
CA GLN A 199 -1.89 -13.65 -6.64
C GLN A 199 -1.82 -15.12 -6.14
N ALA A 200 -2.49 -15.44 -5.04
CA ALA A 200 -2.42 -16.77 -4.42
C ALA A 200 -3.45 -17.77 -4.95
N LEU A 201 -4.62 -17.33 -5.43
CA LEU A 201 -5.67 -18.20 -5.94
C LEU A 201 -5.23 -19.14 -7.09
N PRO A 202 -4.41 -18.70 -8.07
CA PRO A 202 -3.93 -19.59 -9.13
C PRO A 202 -3.08 -20.75 -8.64
N LEU A 203 -2.53 -20.67 -7.42
CA LEU A 203 -1.79 -21.78 -6.82
C LEU A 203 -2.71 -22.96 -6.48
N PHE A 204 -4.02 -22.74 -6.36
CA PHE A 204 -5.01 -23.75 -6.01
C PHE A 204 -5.76 -24.25 -7.25
N PRO A 205 -5.91 -25.58 -7.43
CA PRO A 205 -6.61 -26.14 -8.58
C PRO A 205 -8.12 -25.85 -8.57
N GLN A 206 -8.68 -25.60 -7.37
CA GLN A 206 -10.10 -25.35 -7.17
C GLN A 206 -10.29 -24.08 -6.36
N SER A 207 -10.64 -22.99 -7.03
CA SER A 207 -10.98 -21.72 -6.38
C SER A 207 -12.26 -21.12 -6.95
N LEU A 208 -13.01 -20.42 -6.10
CA LEU A 208 -14.26 -19.76 -6.43
C LEU A 208 -14.32 -18.38 -5.77
N THR A 209 -14.42 -17.32 -6.57
CA THR A 209 -14.69 -15.96 -6.06
C THR A 209 -16.19 -15.67 -6.12
N LEU A 210 -16.73 -15.18 -5.00
CA LEU A 210 -18.12 -14.77 -4.85
C LEU A 210 -18.17 -13.30 -4.42
N ARG A 211 -18.98 -12.48 -5.10
CA ARG A 211 -19.23 -11.09 -4.73
C ARG A 211 -20.31 -11.02 -3.67
N TYR A 212 -20.07 -10.25 -2.62
CA TYR A 212 -21.04 -9.97 -1.58
C TYR A 212 -22.26 -9.24 -2.13
N GLU A 213 -22.06 -8.33 -3.10
CA GLU A 213 -23.13 -7.59 -3.75
C GLU A 213 -24.04 -8.53 -4.56
N SER A 214 -23.45 -9.48 -5.30
CA SER A 214 -24.22 -10.52 -5.99
C SER A 214 -24.97 -11.44 -5.02
N LEU A 215 -24.36 -11.76 -3.87
CA LEU A 215 -25.03 -12.53 -2.81
C LEU A 215 -26.25 -11.80 -2.25
N LEU A 216 -26.24 -10.47 -2.18
CA LEU A 216 -27.40 -9.70 -1.74
C LEU A 216 -28.47 -9.56 -2.83
N ALA A 217 -28.05 -9.43 -4.09
CA ALA A 217 -28.93 -9.25 -5.23
C ALA A 217 -29.69 -10.54 -5.59
N ASP A 218 -28.98 -11.66 -5.70
CA ASP A 218 -29.54 -12.99 -5.96
C ASP A 218 -28.88 -14.07 -5.08
N PRO A 219 -29.32 -14.18 -3.81
CA PRO A 219 -28.76 -15.16 -2.89
C PRO A 219 -28.93 -16.59 -3.38
N ALA A 220 -30.04 -16.92 -4.07
CA ALA A 220 -30.34 -18.28 -4.49
C ALA A 220 -29.34 -18.76 -5.54
N ALA A 221 -29.10 -17.96 -6.59
CA ALA A 221 -28.15 -18.30 -7.65
C ALA A 221 -26.71 -18.45 -7.12
N VAL A 222 -26.31 -17.57 -6.17
CA VAL A 222 -24.98 -17.64 -5.56
C VAL A 222 -24.80 -18.91 -4.73
N LEU A 223 -25.82 -19.31 -3.96
CA LEU A 223 -25.77 -20.52 -3.13
C LEU A 223 -25.79 -21.79 -3.97
N GLU A 224 -26.58 -21.83 -5.04
CA GLU A 224 -26.60 -22.96 -5.98
C GLU A 224 -25.23 -23.16 -6.62
N ARG A 225 -24.62 -22.07 -7.12
CA ARG A 225 -23.26 -22.09 -7.70
C ARG A 225 -22.23 -22.58 -6.69
N LEU A 226 -22.32 -22.12 -5.43
CA LEU A 226 -21.44 -22.55 -4.35
C LEU A 226 -21.59 -24.05 -4.05
N ALA A 227 -22.82 -24.54 -3.92
CA ALA A 227 -23.09 -25.95 -3.67
C ALA A 227 -22.55 -26.83 -4.81
N GLY A 228 -22.76 -26.41 -6.07
CA GLY A 228 -22.20 -27.08 -7.25
C GLY A 228 -20.67 -27.15 -7.23
N PHE A 229 -19.98 -26.06 -6.88
CA PHE A 229 -18.52 -26.04 -6.73
C PHE A 229 -18.03 -26.98 -5.61
N LEU A 230 -18.75 -27.04 -4.51
CA LEU A 230 -18.40 -27.91 -3.39
C LEU A 230 -18.75 -29.38 -3.64
N GLY A 231 -19.66 -29.67 -4.58
CA GLY A 231 -20.24 -31.00 -4.79
C GLY A 231 -21.23 -31.39 -3.70
N LEU A 232 -21.86 -30.39 -3.06
CA LEU A 232 -22.83 -30.58 -1.98
C LEU A 232 -24.27 -30.53 -2.54
N PRO A 233 -25.22 -31.24 -1.90
CA PRO A 233 -26.61 -31.18 -2.31
C PRO A 233 -27.19 -29.78 -2.10
N PHE A 234 -27.95 -29.30 -3.09
CA PHE A 234 -28.70 -28.04 -3.01
C PHE A 234 -30.20 -28.30 -3.19
N PRO A 235 -31.09 -27.65 -2.41
CA PRO A 235 -32.53 -27.83 -2.57
C PRO A 235 -33.00 -27.43 -3.97
N ARG A 236 -33.87 -28.24 -4.58
CA ARG A 236 -34.50 -27.94 -5.88
C ARG A 236 -35.87 -27.26 -5.75
N ASP A 237 -36.49 -27.35 -4.57
CA ASP A 237 -37.79 -26.76 -4.29
C ASP A 237 -37.65 -25.26 -3.99
N ALA A 238 -38.43 -24.43 -4.67
CA ALA A 238 -38.37 -22.98 -4.54
C ALA A 238 -38.72 -22.49 -3.12
N GLY A 239 -39.62 -23.19 -2.41
CA GLY A 239 -39.97 -22.88 -1.03
C GLY A 239 -38.82 -23.17 -0.06
N ALA A 240 -38.16 -24.31 -0.23
CA ALA A 240 -36.96 -24.67 0.55
C ALA A 240 -35.79 -23.71 0.29
N VAL A 241 -35.58 -23.30 -0.97
CA VAL A 241 -34.57 -22.28 -1.31
C VAL A 241 -34.91 -20.93 -0.68
N ALA A 242 -36.16 -20.47 -0.79
CA ALA A 242 -36.59 -19.21 -0.18
C ALA A 242 -36.45 -19.22 1.36
N GLY A 243 -36.83 -20.32 2.00
CA GLY A 243 -36.68 -20.52 3.45
C GLY A 243 -35.20 -20.53 3.89
N LEU A 244 -34.33 -21.16 3.10
CA LEU A 244 -32.88 -21.08 3.31
C LEU A 244 -32.42 -19.62 3.21
N VAL A 245 -32.72 -18.92 2.11
CA VAL A 245 -32.26 -17.54 1.85
C VAL A 245 -32.70 -16.56 2.95
N GLU A 246 -33.99 -16.54 3.32
CA GLU A 246 -34.51 -15.64 4.35
C GLU A 246 -33.90 -15.90 5.74
N GLY A 247 -33.46 -17.14 6.03
CA GLY A 247 -32.77 -17.47 7.28
C GLY A 247 -31.40 -16.81 7.47
N PHE A 248 -30.81 -16.27 6.40
CA PHE A 248 -29.44 -15.73 6.40
C PHE A 248 -29.32 -14.31 5.85
N VAL A 249 -30.01 -13.96 4.74
CA VAL A 249 -30.05 -12.62 4.14
C VAL A 249 -31.49 -12.08 4.21
N PRO A 250 -31.90 -11.47 5.34
CA PRO A 250 -33.22 -10.85 5.44
C PRO A 250 -33.35 -9.74 4.40
N SER A 251 -34.56 -9.53 3.87
CA SER A 251 -34.82 -8.50 2.85
C SER A 251 -34.38 -7.08 3.31
N SER A 252 -34.36 -6.81 4.62
CA SER A 252 -33.88 -5.57 5.24
C SER A 252 -32.36 -5.34 5.16
N ARG A 253 -31.57 -6.34 4.76
CA ARG A 253 -30.11 -6.24 4.55
C ARG A 253 -29.70 -6.17 3.08
N ARG A 254 -30.66 -6.11 2.15
CA ARG A 254 -30.39 -6.07 0.70
C ARG A 254 -30.04 -4.68 0.15
N THR A 255 -30.06 -3.65 0.98
CA THR A 255 -29.63 -2.30 0.59
C THR A 255 -28.14 -2.12 0.81
N SER A 256 -27.40 -1.74 -0.25
CA SER A 256 -26.03 -1.24 -0.12
C SER A 256 -25.99 0.01 0.74
N LEU A 257 -24.86 0.24 1.41
CA LEU A 257 -24.68 1.45 2.18
C LEU A 257 -24.37 2.61 1.23
N SER A 258 -25.01 3.76 1.44
CA SER A 258 -24.62 5.01 0.78
C SER A 258 -23.18 5.35 1.15
N ILE A 259 -22.34 5.51 0.13
CA ILE A 259 -20.91 5.77 0.25
C ILE A 259 -20.69 7.30 0.25
N ALA A 260 -19.88 7.80 1.19
CA ALA A 260 -19.45 9.20 1.26
C ALA A 260 -18.30 9.49 0.26
N PRO A 261 -18.09 10.75 -0.18
CA PRO A 261 -17.27 11.07 -1.34
C PRO A 261 -15.78 11.13 -0.97
N TRP A 262 -15.01 10.08 -1.26
CA TRP A 262 -13.55 10.06 -1.10
C TRP A 262 -12.87 9.73 -2.44
N ALA A 263 -13.06 10.64 -3.41
CA ALA A 263 -12.78 10.47 -4.84
C ALA A 263 -11.38 9.93 -5.22
N TRP A 264 -10.36 10.12 -4.39
CA TRP A 264 -8.98 9.75 -4.72
C TRP A 264 -8.60 8.30 -4.35
N LEU A 265 -9.37 7.63 -3.46
CA LEU A 265 -9.26 6.17 -3.21
C LEU A 265 -10.23 5.35 -4.07
N ASP A 266 -11.26 6.01 -4.63
CA ASP A 266 -12.26 5.36 -5.48
C ASP A 266 -11.61 4.71 -6.69
N ALA A 267 -10.66 5.38 -7.35
CA ALA A 267 -9.98 4.85 -8.54
C ALA A 267 -9.24 3.52 -8.27
N GLU A 268 -8.56 3.36 -7.14
CA GLU A 268 -7.87 2.10 -6.82
C GLU A 268 -8.84 0.98 -6.46
N VAL A 269 -9.90 1.30 -5.72
CA VAL A 269 -10.94 0.33 -5.38
C VAL A 269 -11.65 -0.13 -6.64
N ASP A 270 -12.04 0.80 -7.51
CA ASP A 270 -12.72 0.51 -8.78
C ASP A 270 -11.82 -0.29 -9.72
N GLN A 271 -10.52 0.03 -9.80
CA GLN A 271 -9.56 -0.74 -10.59
C GLN A 271 -9.46 -2.20 -10.10
N GLU A 272 -9.35 -2.41 -8.79
CA GLU A 272 -9.27 -3.77 -8.25
C GLU A 272 -10.60 -4.52 -8.41
N LEU A 273 -11.75 -3.85 -8.24
CA LEU A 273 -13.07 -4.46 -8.50
C LEU A 273 -13.24 -4.86 -9.97
N ALA A 274 -12.86 -4.00 -10.92
CA ALA A 274 -12.90 -4.30 -12.36
C ALA A 274 -12.04 -5.52 -12.70
N TYR A 275 -10.84 -5.60 -12.14
CA TYR A 275 -9.97 -6.76 -12.29
C TYR A 275 -10.63 -8.07 -11.79
N TRP A 276 -11.36 -8.02 -10.67
CA TRP A 276 -12.08 -9.18 -10.16
C TRP A 276 -13.30 -9.54 -11.00
N ASP A 277 -13.96 -8.56 -11.61
CA ASP A 277 -15.06 -8.76 -12.55
C ASP A 277 -14.59 -9.46 -13.85
N GLU A 278 -13.33 -9.25 -14.24
CA GLU A 278 -12.67 -9.96 -15.35
C GLU A 278 -12.18 -11.38 -14.98
N GLY A 279 -12.45 -11.84 -13.76
CA GLY A 279 -12.20 -13.22 -13.33
C GLY A 279 -11.01 -13.43 -12.40
N GLY A 280 -10.31 -12.36 -11.98
CA GLY A 280 -9.49 -12.39 -10.76
C GLY A 280 -8.30 -13.37 -10.76
N ARG A 281 -7.67 -13.57 -11.92
CA ARG A 281 -6.50 -14.45 -12.08
C ARG A 281 -5.25 -13.64 -12.38
N ARG A 282 -4.61 -13.10 -11.33
CA ARG A 282 -3.31 -12.46 -11.46
C ARG A 282 -2.35 -13.62 -11.58
N ALA A 283 -1.49 -13.64 -12.59
CA ALA A 283 -0.28 -14.44 -12.44
C ALA A 283 0.36 -14.03 -11.09
N PRO A 284 0.93 -14.97 -10.30
CA PRO A 284 1.91 -14.57 -9.30
C PRO A 284 2.83 -13.58 -10.00
N GLU A 285 3.00 -12.38 -9.45
CA GLU A 285 3.90 -11.41 -10.08
C GLU A 285 5.22 -12.13 -10.31
N GLU A 286 5.55 -12.49 -11.57
CA GLU A 286 6.94 -12.72 -11.94
C GLU A 286 7.66 -11.51 -11.37
N SER A 287 8.74 -11.75 -10.61
CA SER A 287 9.50 -10.70 -9.94
C SER A 287 9.81 -9.56 -10.93
N THR A 288 8.89 -8.59 -11.02
CA THR A 288 9.06 -7.42 -11.87
C THR A 288 10.24 -6.66 -11.30
N ALA A 289 10.88 -5.85 -12.12
CA ALA A 289 11.87 -4.87 -11.66
C ALA A 289 11.43 -4.19 -10.36
N ARG A 290 10.13 -3.88 -10.24
CA ARG A 290 9.48 -3.25 -9.08
C ARG A 290 9.41 -4.12 -7.83
N GLY A 291 9.21 -5.43 -8.00
CA GLY A 291 9.09 -6.39 -6.91
C GLY A 291 10.42 -6.66 -6.19
N LEU A 292 11.55 -6.38 -6.85
CA LEU A 292 12.88 -6.70 -6.33
C LEU A 292 13.20 -6.04 -4.97
N PRO A 293 13.98 -6.71 -4.11
CA PRO A 293 14.54 -6.06 -2.92
C PRO A 293 15.46 -4.90 -3.30
N LYS A 294 15.50 -3.85 -2.47
CA LYS A 294 16.36 -2.66 -2.67
C LYS A 294 17.82 -3.00 -3.00
N ALA A 295 18.36 -4.06 -2.38
CA ALA A 295 19.73 -4.50 -2.61
C ALA A 295 19.95 -5.06 -4.03
N ALA A 296 18.97 -5.80 -4.56
CA ALA A 296 19.02 -6.36 -5.92
C ALA A 296 18.90 -5.26 -6.98
N ALA A 297 18.20 -4.17 -6.67
CA ALA A 297 18.05 -3.04 -7.58
C ALA A 297 19.34 -2.23 -7.82
N ARG A 298 20.44 -2.48 -7.08
CA ARG A 298 21.68 -1.69 -7.18
C ARG A 298 22.35 -1.70 -8.56
N THR A 299 22.09 -2.72 -9.36
CA THR A 299 22.67 -2.89 -10.71
C THR A 299 21.74 -2.43 -11.82
N MET A 300 20.57 -1.88 -11.47
CA MET A 300 19.56 -1.43 -12.42
C MET A 300 19.93 -0.08 -13.03
N SER A 301 19.36 0.20 -14.19
CA SER A 301 19.55 1.47 -14.91
C SER A 301 18.59 2.54 -14.42
N ALA A 302 18.99 3.81 -14.55
CA ALA A 302 18.11 4.92 -14.25
C ALA A 302 16.88 4.89 -15.19
N GLY A 303 15.68 4.94 -14.62
CA GLY A 303 14.42 4.84 -15.34
C GLY A 303 13.77 3.46 -15.34
N ASP A 304 14.47 2.43 -14.86
CA ASP A 304 13.84 1.12 -14.66
C ASP A 304 12.69 1.21 -13.63
N GLU A 305 11.69 0.36 -13.77
CA GLU A 305 10.47 0.32 -12.93
C GLU A 305 10.73 -0.21 -11.51
N HIS A 306 11.74 0.30 -10.81
CA HIS A 306 11.97 0.08 -9.38
C HIS A 306 12.09 1.43 -8.70
N TYR A 307 11.50 1.62 -7.51
CA TYR A 307 11.39 2.94 -6.89
C TYR A 307 12.74 3.66 -6.69
N THR A 308 13.85 2.93 -6.49
CA THR A 308 15.19 3.53 -6.43
C THR A 308 15.81 3.85 -7.79
N ALA A 309 15.47 3.06 -8.82
CA ALA A 309 16.03 3.15 -10.16
C ALA A 309 15.29 4.17 -11.04
N TYR A 310 13.98 4.29 -10.85
CA TYR A 310 13.14 5.25 -11.55
C TYR A 310 13.57 6.70 -11.26
N VAL A 311 14.10 7.01 -10.08
CA VAL A 311 14.51 8.38 -9.75
C VAL A 311 16.00 8.67 -9.98
N GLY A 312 16.69 7.77 -10.67
CA GLY A 312 18.12 7.86 -10.98
C GLY A 312 18.90 6.62 -10.57
N PRO A 313 20.25 6.69 -10.58
CA PRO A 313 21.10 5.54 -10.29
C PRO A 313 20.90 5.02 -8.85
N PRO A 314 20.46 3.75 -8.66
CA PRO A 314 20.19 3.16 -7.35
C PRO A 314 21.35 3.22 -6.36
N GLU A 315 22.58 3.13 -6.83
CA GLU A 315 23.80 3.16 -6.02
C GLU A 315 24.07 4.54 -5.39
N LEU A 316 23.44 5.60 -5.91
CA LEU A 316 23.52 6.95 -5.39
C LEU A 316 22.23 7.38 -4.67
N TYR A 317 21.26 6.49 -4.53
CA TYR A 317 19.93 6.82 -4.00
C TYR A 317 20.01 7.40 -2.57
N ASP A 318 20.81 6.77 -1.71
CA ASP A 318 20.97 7.19 -0.33
C ASP A 318 21.74 8.51 -0.19
N VAL A 319 22.89 8.62 -0.87
CA VAL A 319 23.76 9.79 -0.86
C VAL A 319 23.05 11.02 -1.45
N GLN A 320 22.29 10.86 -2.53
CA GLN A 320 21.53 11.97 -3.11
C GLN A 320 20.43 12.46 -2.16
N GLY A 321 19.68 11.55 -1.55
CA GLY A 321 18.66 11.94 -0.55
C GLY A 321 19.28 12.68 0.65
N ALA A 322 20.41 12.18 1.17
CA ALA A 322 21.13 12.83 2.26
C ALA A 322 21.71 14.20 1.86
N SER A 323 22.22 14.32 0.63
CA SER A 323 22.73 15.57 0.07
C SER A 323 21.63 16.63 -0.02
N GLN A 324 20.45 16.29 -0.53
CA GLN A 324 19.27 17.16 -0.59
C GLN A 324 18.82 17.63 0.80
N PHE A 325 18.69 16.70 1.76
CA PHE A 325 18.33 17.02 3.13
C PHE A 325 19.34 17.98 3.77
N ARG A 326 20.64 17.69 3.64
CA ARG A 326 21.72 18.54 4.17
C ARG A 326 21.74 19.91 3.53
N LEU A 327 21.52 20.00 2.22
CA LEU A 327 21.41 21.26 1.50
C LEU A 327 20.31 22.14 2.10
N LEU A 328 19.10 21.61 2.26
CA LEU A 328 17.99 22.39 2.83
C LEU A 328 18.27 22.82 4.29
N CYS A 329 18.85 21.94 5.10
CA CYS A 329 19.25 22.28 6.47
C CYS A 329 20.32 23.39 6.51
N ALA A 330 21.29 23.36 5.58
CA ALA A 330 22.30 24.41 5.42
C ALA A 330 21.67 25.74 4.99
N LEU A 331 20.62 25.70 4.16
CA LEU A 331 19.81 26.86 3.76
C LEU A 331 18.85 27.37 4.86
N GLY A 332 18.87 26.75 6.04
CA GLY A 332 18.12 27.18 7.22
C GLY A 332 16.80 26.46 7.47
N LEU A 333 16.50 25.37 6.74
CA LEU A 333 15.28 24.58 6.99
C LEU A 333 15.22 24.11 8.45
N ARG A 334 14.04 24.20 9.08
CA ARG A 334 13.72 23.79 10.45
C ARG A 334 12.38 23.08 10.46
N SER A 335 12.07 22.34 11.52
CA SER A 335 10.92 21.43 11.56
C SER A 335 9.59 22.12 11.25
N GLY A 336 9.37 23.34 11.76
CA GLY A 336 8.11 24.07 11.57
C GLY A 336 7.95 24.77 10.22
N HIS A 337 8.92 24.67 9.30
CA HIS A 337 8.82 25.28 7.98
C HIS A 337 8.00 24.41 7.02
N ARG A 338 7.24 25.06 6.13
CA ARG A 338 6.50 24.37 5.07
C ARG A 338 7.41 24.14 3.87
N LEU A 339 7.59 22.87 3.52
CA LEU A 339 8.41 22.44 2.40
C LEU A 339 7.53 21.89 1.29
N LEU A 340 7.80 22.31 0.06
CA LEU A 340 7.34 21.66 -1.18
C LEU A 340 8.51 20.90 -1.82
N ASP A 341 8.38 19.58 -1.96
CA ASP A 341 9.26 18.72 -2.76
C ASP A 341 8.58 18.46 -4.12
N PHE A 342 8.92 19.28 -5.11
CA PHE A 342 8.30 19.25 -6.44
C PHE A 342 9.02 18.22 -7.33
N GLY A 343 8.27 17.22 -7.80
CA GLY A 343 8.85 16.01 -8.38
C GLY A 343 9.52 15.15 -7.32
N CYS A 344 8.82 14.89 -6.20
CA CYS A 344 9.40 14.20 -5.06
C CYS A 344 9.76 12.73 -5.35
N GLY A 345 9.28 12.16 -6.46
CA GLY A 345 9.60 10.81 -6.90
C GLY A 345 9.25 9.78 -5.83
N SER A 346 10.15 8.83 -5.63
CA SER A 346 10.08 7.87 -4.53
C SER A 346 10.50 8.45 -3.18
N LEU A 347 10.23 9.73 -2.91
CA LEU A 347 10.55 10.38 -1.63
C LEU A 347 12.03 10.21 -1.24
N ARG A 348 12.96 10.31 -2.20
CA ARG A 348 14.38 10.07 -1.94
C ARG A 348 14.94 10.98 -0.85
N ALA A 349 14.60 12.27 -0.87
CA ALA A 349 14.81 13.17 0.26
C ALA A 349 13.65 13.18 1.24
N GLY A 350 12.40 13.01 0.75
CA GLY A 350 11.21 12.89 1.57
C GLY A 350 11.36 11.91 2.75
N ARG A 351 12.06 10.79 2.59
CA ARG A 351 12.33 9.82 3.67
C ARG A 351 13.13 10.37 4.85
N LEU A 352 13.86 11.48 4.66
CA LEU A 352 14.59 12.20 5.70
C LEU A 352 13.82 13.45 6.16
N LEU A 353 13.13 14.11 5.23
CA LEU A 353 12.38 15.35 5.48
C LEU A 353 11.06 15.11 6.21
N ILE A 354 10.30 14.07 5.84
CA ILE A 354 9.01 13.74 6.46
C ILE A 354 9.16 13.48 7.97
N PRO A 355 10.12 12.67 8.45
CA PRO A 355 10.32 12.50 9.90
C PRO A 355 10.77 13.79 10.60
N TYR A 356 11.58 14.62 9.93
CA TYR A 356 12.19 15.84 10.46
C TYR A 356 11.21 17.00 10.65
N LEU A 357 10.35 17.25 9.65
CA LEU A 357 9.41 18.37 9.63
C LEU A 357 8.24 18.13 10.59
N ASP A 358 7.61 19.17 11.14
CA ASP A 358 6.42 19.03 11.98
C ASP A 358 5.23 18.45 11.20
N PRO A 359 4.18 17.94 11.87
CA PRO A 359 3.01 17.40 11.18
C PRO A 359 2.42 18.39 10.17
N ALA A 360 2.06 17.90 8.98
CA ALA A 360 1.53 18.65 7.84
C ALA A 360 2.46 19.71 7.22
N CYS A 361 3.76 19.71 7.55
CA CYS A 361 4.74 20.63 6.96
C CYS A 361 5.39 20.12 5.66
N TYR A 362 5.36 18.80 5.40
CA TYR A 362 5.87 18.22 4.15
C TYR A 362 4.78 18.16 3.07
N HIS A 363 5.08 18.71 1.90
CA HIS A 363 4.22 18.69 0.72
C HIS A 363 5.00 18.16 -0.47
N GLY A 364 4.39 17.28 -1.28
CA GLY A 364 5.05 16.66 -2.44
C GLY A 364 4.16 16.64 -3.67
N VAL A 365 4.76 16.74 -4.85
CA VAL A 365 4.08 16.54 -6.15
C VAL A 365 4.79 15.41 -6.87
N GLU A 366 4.06 14.34 -7.18
CA GLU A 366 4.57 13.20 -7.97
C GLU A 366 3.42 12.48 -8.69
N PRO A 367 3.34 12.54 -10.04
CA PRO A 367 2.26 11.87 -10.78
C PRO A 367 2.27 10.35 -10.62
N ASN A 368 3.44 9.74 -10.44
CA ASN A 368 3.59 8.31 -10.25
C ASN A 368 3.33 7.91 -8.79
N ALA A 369 2.04 7.83 -8.41
CA ALA A 369 1.61 7.46 -7.05
C ALA A 369 2.29 6.18 -6.51
N TRP A 370 2.64 5.27 -7.42
CA TRP A 370 3.30 4.02 -7.11
C TRP A 370 4.69 4.19 -6.46
N LEU A 371 5.44 5.24 -6.79
CA LEU A 371 6.76 5.55 -6.20
C LEU A 371 6.65 5.87 -4.72
N VAL A 372 5.66 6.70 -4.37
CA VAL A 372 5.37 7.11 -3.00
C VAL A 372 4.89 5.92 -2.19
N ARG A 373 3.98 5.10 -2.75
CA ARG A 373 3.48 3.87 -2.10
C ARG A 373 4.59 2.87 -1.83
N ASP A 374 5.51 2.67 -2.78
CA ASP A 374 6.61 1.73 -2.59
C ASP A 374 7.55 2.16 -1.46
N VAL A 375 7.81 3.46 -1.27
CA VAL A 375 8.63 3.93 -0.14
C VAL A 375 7.85 3.96 1.17
N GLN A 376 6.56 4.29 1.14
CA GLN A 376 5.69 4.16 2.31
C GLN A 376 5.67 2.71 2.83
N THR A 377 5.58 1.72 1.94
CA THR A 377 5.49 0.31 2.32
C THR A 377 6.86 -0.30 2.65
N ARG A 378 7.92 0.09 1.95
CA ARG A 378 9.23 -0.60 2.04
C ARG A 378 10.27 0.09 2.92
N GLU A 379 10.15 1.39 3.17
CA GLU A 379 11.17 2.14 3.94
C GLU A 379 10.62 2.92 5.12
N LEU A 380 9.48 3.62 4.94
CA LEU A 380 8.97 4.58 5.92
C LEU A 380 7.92 4.01 6.87
N GLY A 381 7.14 3.04 6.41
CA GLY A 381 5.95 2.54 7.10
C GLY A 381 4.75 3.49 6.98
N ARG A 382 3.55 2.95 7.19
CA ARG A 382 2.30 3.74 7.18
C ARG A 382 2.21 4.69 8.40
N ASP A 383 2.79 4.30 9.53
CA ASP A 383 2.72 5.05 10.77
C ASP A 383 3.33 6.46 10.67
N ILE A 384 4.44 6.62 9.94
CA ILE A 384 5.04 7.96 9.78
C ILE A 384 4.14 8.88 8.95
N PHE A 385 3.39 8.34 7.97
CA PHE A 385 2.42 9.12 7.21
C PHE A 385 1.24 9.54 8.09
N HIS A 386 0.80 8.67 9.01
CA HIS A 386 -0.22 9.03 9.99
C HIS A 386 0.25 10.10 10.98
N LEU A 387 1.49 10.00 11.48
CA LEU A 387 2.04 10.92 12.47
C LEU A 387 2.41 12.28 11.89
N LYS A 388 3.02 12.28 10.69
CA LYS A 388 3.59 13.47 10.07
C LYS A 388 2.65 14.10 9.05
N GLN A 389 1.59 13.40 8.65
CA GLN A 389 0.55 13.89 7.73
C GLN A 389 1.12 14.59 6.47
N PRO A 390 2.06 13.98 5.73
CA PRO A 390 2.57 14.58 4.50
C PRO A 390 1.43 14.72 3.48
N ARG A 391 1.39 15.85 2.76
CA ARG A 391 0.40 16.10 1.71
C ARG A 391 1.02 15.85 0.35
N ILE A 392 0.55 14.83 -0.36
CA ILE A 392 1.13 14.43 -1.64
C ILE A 392 0.06 14.51 -2.73
N SER A 393 0.34 15.27 -3.78
CA SER A 393 -0.49 15.32 -4.99
C SER A 393 0.09 14.42 -6.06
N THR A 394 -0.80 13.72 -6.77
CA THR A 394 -0.49 12.92 -7.96
C THR A 394 -0.96 13.59 -9.24
N ASP A 395 -1.19 14.91 -9.19
CA ASP A 395 -1.55 15.72 -10.33
C ASP A 395 -0.41 15.74 -11.36
N ALA A 396 -0.72 15.31 -12.58
CA ALA A 396 0.23 15.26 -13.70
C ALA A 396 0.43 16.61 -14.39
N ASP A 397 -0.46 17.58 -14.14
CA ASP A 397 -0.45 18.92 -14.75
C ASP A 397 0.25 19.97 -13.88
N PHE A 398 0.96 19.53 -12.83
CA PHE A 398 1.75 20.38 -11.95
C PHE A 398 0.91 21.38 -11.13
N GLY A 399 -0.40 21.13 -11.03
CA GLY A 399 -1.31 21.91 -10.23
C GLY A 399 -0.93 21.87 -8.75
N LEU A 400 -0.91 23.04 -8.12
CA LEU A 400 -0.73 23.18 -6.67
C LEU A 400 -2.04 23.45 -5.94
N GLU A 401 -3.19 23.46 -6.64
CA GLU A 401 -4.51 23.76 -6.07
C GLU A 401 -4.86 22.83 -4.89
N GLY A 402 -4.54 21.53 -5.00
CA GLY A 402 -4.78 20.55 -3.95
C GLY A 402 -3.78 20.57 -2.78
N ILE A 403 -2.68 21.32 -2.88
CA ILE A 403 -1.59 21.33 -1.89
C ILE A 403 -1.49 22.70 -1.20
N GLY A 404 -1.86 23.78 -1.90
CA GLY A 404 -1.77 25.16 -1.46
C GLY A 404 -0.46 25.85 -1.86
N GLY A 405 -0.24 27.05 -1.33
CA GLY A 405 0.98 27.85 -1.52
C GLY A 405 1.52 28.37 -0.19
N GLY A 406 2.46 29.31 -0.22
CA GLY A 406 3.11 29.87 0.96
C GLY A 406 4.18 28.93 1.55
N PHE A 407 5.02 28.36 0.68
CA PHE A 407 6.11 27.48 1.10
C PHE A 407 7.36 28.27 1.49
N ASP A 408 7.91 27.98 2.67
CA ASP A 408 9.18 28.55 3.13
C ASP A 408 10.36 28.00 2.33
N TYR A 409 10.27 26.73 1.94
CA TYR A 409 11.27 26.05 1.15
C TYR A 409 10.62 25.30 -0.01
N VAL A 410 11.28 25.34 -1.17
CA VAL A 410 10.95 24.49 -2.33
C VAL A 410 12.20 23.71 -2.73
N LEU A 411 12.04 22.41 -2.91
CA LEU A 411 13.02 21.52 -3.51
C LEU A 411 12.50 21.09 -4.88
N CYS A 412 13.30 21.24 -5.93
CA CYS A 412 12.95 20.78 -7.28
C CYS A 412 14.20 20.20 -7.94
N GLN A 413 14.54 18.96 -7.53
CA GLN A 413 15.72 18.27 -8.06
C GLN A 413 15.36 17.41 -9.27
N SER A 414 16.10 17.60 -10.35
CA SER A 414 16.07 16.76 -11.55
C SER A 414 14.68 16.62 -12.15
N VAL A 415 13.91 17.70 -12.10
CA VAL A 415 12.63 17.86 -12.83
C VAL A 415 12.88 18.69 -14.07
N LEU A 416 13.46 19.88 -13.88
CA LEU A 416 13.74 20.84 -14.96
C LEU A 416 14.73 20.29 -16.00
N SER A 417 15.55 19.30 -15.63
CA SER A 417 16.44 18.60 -16.56
C SER A 417 15.73 17.68 -17.55
N HIS A 418 14.42 17.40 -17.39
CA HIS A 418 13.65 16.49 -18.25
C HIS A 418 12.49 17.15 -19.00
N CYS A 419 12.36 18.48 -18.92
CA CYS A 419 11.34 19.22 -19.66
C CYS A 419 11.96 20.17 -20.69
N GLY A 420 11.22 20.52 -21.73
CA GLY A 420 11.56 21.60 -22.64
C GLY A 420 11.55 22.99 -21.97
N PRO A 421 12.13 24.04 -22.59
CA PRO A 421 12.18 25.38 -22.01
C PRO A 421 10.83 25.98 -21.65
N GLU A 422 9.80 25.80 -22.49
CA GLU A 422 8.46 26.36 -22.24
C GLU A 422 7.83 25.74 -21.00
N LEU A 423 7.94 24.42 -20.86
CA LEU A 423 7.44 23.70 -19.70
C LEU A 423 8.28 24.02 -18.45
N ALA A 424 9.60 24.17 -18.58
CA ALA A 424 10.47 24.63 -17.48
C ALA A 424 10.05 26.01 -16.96
N LEU A 425 9.75 26.95 -17.87
CA LEU A 425 9.26 28.27 -17.54
C LEU A 425 7.89 28.23 -16.85
N GLN A 426 6.98 27.38 -17.34
CA GLN A 426 5.67 27.16 -16.70
C GLN A 426 5.83 26.63 -15.27
N VAL A 427 6.68 25.62 -15.07
CA VAL A 427 6.99 25.06 -13.74
C VAL A 427 7.57 26.14 -12.83
N LEU A 428 8.57 26.89 -13.30
CA LEU A 428 9.17 27.99 -12.53
C LEU A 428 8.13 29.04 -12.14
N GLY A 429 7.22 29.40 -13.04
CA GLY A 429 6.13 30.34 -12.74
C GLY A 429 5.16 29.81 -11.68
N THR A 430 4.85 28.51 -11.71
CA THR A 430 4.03 27.86 -10.68
C THR A 430 4.74 27.87 -9.32
N LEU A 431 6.03 27.52 -9.29
CA LEU A 431 6.82 27.52 -8.05
C LEU A 431 6.99 28.93 -7.47
N ALA A 432 7.21 29.94 -8.31
CA ALA A 432 7.31 31.33 -7.89
C ALA A 432 6.03 31.83 -7.20
N ARG A 433 4.85 31.51 -7.76
CA ARG A 433 3.55 31.87 -7.16
C ARG A 433 3.27 31.15 -5.84
N ALA A 434 3.82 29.96 -5.65
CA ALA A 434 3.62 29.16 -4.45
C ALA A 434 4.61 29.48 -3.33
N LEU A 435 5.68 30.22 -3.61
CA LEU A 435 6.71 30.56 -2.63
C LEU A 435 6.18 31.58 -1.62
N ALA A 436 6.52 31.42 -0.34
CA ALA A 436 6.30 32.46 0.66
C ALA A 436 7.16 33.70 0.33
N PRO A 437 6.80 34.92 0.78
CA PRO A 437 7.58 36.14 0.50
C PRO A 437 9.05 36.03 0.90
N ARG A 438 9.35 35.33 1.99
CA ARG A 438 10.72 35.07 2.48
C ARG A 438 11.26 33.70 2.06
N GLY A 439 10.53 32.96 1.24
CA GLY A 439 10.85 31.60 0.89
C GLY A 439 12.07 31.48 -0.02
N ARG A 440 12.71 30.31 -0.01
CA ARG A 440 13.86 29.95 -0.84
C ARG A 440 13.57 28.69 -1.63
N MET A 441 14.08 28.60 -2.86
CA MET A 441 13.97 27.39 -3.67
C MET A 441 15.36 26.88 -4.10
N ALA A 442 15.59 25.59 -3.86
CA ALA A 442 16.77 24.88 -4.35
C ALA A 442 16.34 23.97 -5.50
N LEU A 443 16.93 24.19 -6.67
CA LEU A 443 16.52 23.52 -7.92
C LEU A 443 17.70 23.25 -8.84
N THR A 444 17.58 22.27 -9.74
CA THR A 444 18.71 21.86 -10.59
C THR A 444 18.42 22.02 -12.08
N PHE A 445 19.45 22.45 -12.80
CA PHE A 445 19.49 22.44 -14.26
C PHE A 445 20.69 21.64 -14.76
N LYS A 446 20.54 20.95 -15.89
CA LYS A 446 21.66 20.36 -16.61
C LYS A 446 22.22 21.38 -17.60
N LEU A 447 23.38 21.97 -17.29
CA LEU A 447 23.96 23.01 -18.14
C LEU A 447 24.80 22.40 -19.28
N ALA A 448 24.70 22.99 -20.46
CA ALA A 448 25.57 22.69 -21.58
C ALA A 448 26.96 23.31 -21.39
N SER A 449 28.01 22.63 -21.85
CA SER A 449 29.37 23.20 -21.97
C SER A 449 29.55 24.06 -23.22
N GLY A 450 28.53 24.12 -24.09
CA GLY A 450 28.49 24.85 -25.36
C GLY A 450 27.05 25.18 -25.75
N LYS A 451 26.77 25.39 -27.03
CA LYS A 451 25.39 25.66 -27.48
C LYS A 451 24.55 24.38 -27.30
N ALA A 452 23.46 24.47 -26.55
CA ALA A 452 22.53 23.35 -26.49
C ALA A 452 21.81 23.17 -27.85
N ASP A 453 21.93 21.99 -28.46
CA ASP A 453 21.54 21.76 -29.85
C ASP A 453 20.05 21.38 -30.05
N THR A 454 19.37 20.89 -29.02
CA THR A 454 17.97 20.47 -29.12
C THR A 454 17.08 21.23 -28.14
N ARG A 455 15.86 21.56 -28.58
CA ARG A 455 14.81 22.21 -27.78
C ARG A 455 13.51 21.41 -27.93
N PRO A 456 13.40 20.27 -27.26
CA PRO A 456 12.18 19.46 -27.31
C PRO A 456 11.02 20.20 -26.63
N GLU A 457 9.81 19.95 -27.08
CA GLU A 457 8.58 20.34 -26.38
C GLU A 457 8.21 19.27 -25.34
N GLY A 458 7.63 19.69 -24.21
CA GLY A 458 7.13 18.76 -23.19
C GLY A 458 8.21 17.97 -22.44
N TRP A 459 7.88 16.73 -22.05
CA TRP A 459 8.73 15.82 -21.27
C TRP A 459 9.59 14.91 -22.15
N VAL A 460 10.84 14.71 -21.76
CA VAL A 460 11.78 13.81 -22.47
C VAL A 460 12.38 12.71 -21.59
N TYR A 461 11.76 12.43 -20.44
CA TYR A 461 12.23 11.39 -19.51
C TYR A 461 12.34 10.00 -20.19
N PRO A 462 13.42 9.22 -19.96
CA PRO A 462 14.55 9.44 -19.04
C PRO A 462 15.69 10.29 -19.62
N SER A 463 15.58 10.78 -20.86
CA SER A 463 16.57 11.68 -21.48
C SER A 463 16.58 13.05 -20.80
N CYS A 464 17.67 13.81 -20.96
CA CYS A 464 17.79 15.16 -20.38
C CYS A 464 17.87 16.26 -21.43
N VAL A 465 17.36 17.44 -21.09
CA VAL A 465 17.57 18.70 -21.81
C VAL A 465 18.79 19.41 -21.26
N LEU A 466 19.65 19.92 -22.14
CA LEU A 466 20.78 20.77 -21.78
C LEU A 466 20.39 22.23 -21.95
N TYR A 467 20.73 23.06 -20.97
CA TYR A 467 20.42 24.49 -20.98
C TYR A 467 21.67 25.35 -21.05
N ASN A 468 21.57 26.47 -21.75
CA ASN A 468 22.60 27.51 -21.68
C ASN A 468 22.40 28.33 -20.42
N ARG A 469 23.48 28.83 -19.83
CA ARG A 469 23.39 29.63 -18.59
C ARG A 469 22.51 30.88 -18.75
N ALA A 470 22.71 31.64 -19.84
CA ALA A 470 21.93 32.84 -20.12
C ALA A 470 20.42 32.55 -20.31
N GLU A 471 20.07 31.38 -20.82
CA GLU A 471 18.68 30.94 -20.99
C GLU A 471 18.03 30.67 -19.63
N VAL A 472 18.73 29.99 -18.73
CA VAL A 472 18.27 29.75 -17.35
C VAL A 472 18.09 31.07 -16.59
N ASP A 473 19.06 31.97 -16.67
CA ASP A 473 18.98 33.28 -16.01
C ASP A 473 17.79 34.11 -16.54
N ALA A 474 17.51 34.05 -17.85
CA ALA A 474 16.35 34.71 -18.46
C ALA A 474 15.02 34.12 -17.96
N MET A 475 14.92 32.80 -17.79
CA MET A 475 13.71 32.18 -17.25
C MET A 475 13.40 32.65 -15.82
N PHE A 476 14.41 32.70 -14.94
CA PHE A 476 14.21 33.22 -13.58
C PHE A 476 13.73 34.67 -13.60
N ALA A 477 14.37 35.52 -14.41
CA ALA A 477 13.98 36.92 -14.54
C ALA A 477 12.53 37.07 -15.04
N GLN A 478 12.11 36.25 -16.00
CA GLN A 478 10.76 36.29 -16.57
C GLN A 478 9.66 35.94 -15.56
N VAL A 479 9.96 35.10 -14.56
CA VAL A 479 9.01 34.74 -13.49
C VAL A 479 9.22 35.55 -12.21
N GLY A 480 10.06 36.60 -12.24
CA GLY A 480 10.29 37.48 -11.10
C GLY A 480 11.16 36.89 -9.99
N LEU A 481 11.97 35.87 -10.29
CA LEU A 481 12.89 35.27 -9.34
C LEU A 481 14.31 35.84 -9.48
N LYS A 482 14.97 35.99 -8.33
CA LYS A 482 16.42 36.22 -8.22
C LYS A 482 17.08 34.87 -7.99
N ALA A 483 18.12 34.55 -8.75
CA ALA A 483 18.76 33.23 -8.67
C ALA A 483 20.27 33.31 -8.83
N ALA A 484 20.98 32.43 -8.12
CA ALA A 484 22.42 32.25 -8.22
C ALA A 484 22.78 30.75 -8.25
N PRO A 485 23.85 30.36 -8.97
CA PRO A 485 24.35 29.00 -8.94
C PRO A 485 24.91 28.73 -7.54
N LEU A 486 24.58 27.57 -7.01
CA LEU A 486 24.99 27.16 -5.68
C LEU A 486 26.16 26.19 -5.77
N ARG A 487 27.25 26.48 -5.05
CA ARG A 487 28.41 25.58 -4.92
C ARG A 487 28.04 24.42 -3.99
N TRP A 488 27.29 23.47 -4.52
CA TRP A 488 26.89 22.23 -3.86
C TRP A 488 27.07 21.05 -4.82
N PHE A 489 27.64 19.95 -4.34
CA PHE A 489 28.00 18.84 -5.22
C PHE A 489 26.77 18.18 -5.85
N HIS A 490 26.82 18.01 -7.17
CA HIS A 490 25.91 17.15 -7.92
C HIS A 490 26.67 16.53 -9.10
N ARG A 491 26.40 15.26 -9.41
CA ARG A 491 27.19 14.48 -10.38
C ARG A 491 27.18 15.06 -11.80
N SER A 492 26.03 15.59 -12.22
CA SER A 492 25.78 15.90 -13.64
C SER A 492 24.95 17.16 -13.88
N GLN A 493 24.61 17.92 -12.83
CA GLN A 493 23.71 19.08 -12.89
C GLN A 493 24.26 20.16 -11.97
N VAL A 494 23.75 21.37 -12.11
CA VAL A 494 24.12 22.52 -11.29
C VAL A 494 22.92 22.89 -10.44
N TRP A 495 23.16 23.07 -9.14
CA TRP A 495 22.18 23.63 -8.22
C TRP A 495 22.08 25.14 -8.43
N PHE A 496 20.86 25.65 -8.36
CA PHE A 496 20.54 27.06 -8.25
C PHE A 496 19.75 27.26 -6.97
N LEU A 497 20.07 28.35 -6.27
CA LEU A 497 19.25 28.89 -5.21
C LEU A 497 18.51 30.10 -5.77
N ALA A 498 17.19 30.11 -5.63
CA ALA A 498 16.37 31.23 -6.06
C ALA A 498 15.42 31.70 -4.95
N ALA A 499 15.00 32.95 -5.04
CA ALA A 499 14.07 33.61 -4.12
C ALA A 499 13.36 34.77 -4.82
N LEU A 500 12.29 35.30 -4.21
CA LEU A 500 11.59 36.50 -4.71
C LEU A 500 12.41 37.79 -4.46
N ASP A 501 13.25 37.77 -3.43
CA ASP A 501 14.10 38.88 -3.03
C ASP A 501 15.58 38.45 -3.05
N GLU A 502 16.44 39.31 -3.58
CA GLU A 502 17.88 39.08 -3.70
C GLU A 502 18.55 39.04 -2.32
N GLU A 503 18.03 39.76 -1.32
CA GLU A 503 18.53 39.76 0.05
C GLU A 503 18.43 38.37 0.72
N LEU A 504 17.58 37.49 0.20
CA LEU A 504 17.43 36.13 0.69
C LEU A 504 18.50 35.18 0.14
N LEU A 505 19.28 35.60 -0.85
CA LEU A 505 20.41 34.84 -1.36
C LEU A 505 21.65 35.10 -0.50
N PRO A 506 22.31 34.06 0.04
CA PRO A 506 23.51 34.23 0.83
C PRO A 506 24.67 34.70 -0.04
N SER A 507 25.53 35.55 0.52
CA SER A 507 26.83 35.84 -0.08
C SER A 507 27.69 34.57 -0.12
N GLU A 508 28.71 34.56 -0.98
CA GLU A 508 29.61 33.41 -1.08
C GLU A 508 30.27 33.08 0.27
N ALA A 509 30.67 34.10 1.04
CA ALA A 509 31.23 33.91 2.38
C ALA A 509 30.21 33.30 3.37
N GLN A 510 28.95 33.75 3.34
CA GLN A 510 27.89 33.17 4.18
C GLN A 510 27.62 31.72 3.80
N TRP A 511 27.64 31.40 2.50
CA TRP A 511 27.47 30.04 2.01
C TRP A 511 28.64 29.12 2.40
N GLU A 512 29.88 29.55 2.19
CA GLU A 512 31.06 28.76 2.58
C GLU A 512 31.08 28.50 4.10
N ALA A 513 30.74 29.50 4.92
CA ALA A 513 30.63 29.33 6.37
C ALA A 513 29.52 28.34 6.77
N ALA A 514 28.37 28.36 6.09
CA ALA A 514 27.27 27.41 6.33
C ALA A 514 27.62 25.97 5.96
N VAL A 515 28.46 25.76 4.93
CA VAL A 515 28.81 24.42 4.42
C VAL A 515 30.06 23.83 5.09
N PHE A 516 31.10 24.65 5.32
CA PHE A 516 32.42 24.19 5.76
C PHE A 516 32.82 24.68 7.15
N GLY A 517 32.19 25.75 7.66
CA GLY A 517 32.58 26.42 8.91
C GLY A 517 32.02 25.80 10.21
N GLY A 518 31.33 24.66 10.15
CA GLY A 518 30.75 23.99 11.33
C GLY A 518 29.51 24.69 11.94
N GLY A 519 29.04 25.79 11.36
CA GLY A 519 27.91 26.56 11.87
C GLY A 519 26.55 26.08 11.37
N LEU A 520 25.94 25.10 12.04
CA LEU A 520 24.49 24.93 11.99
C LEU A 520 23.84 26.22 12.54
N GLY A 521 23.48 27.16 11.68
CA GLY A 521 22.88 28.45 12.07
C GLY A 521 23.51 29.71 11.48
N VAL A 522 24.50 29.60 10.58
CA VAL A 522 25.06 30.79 9.87
C VAL A 522 24.00 31.48 9.01
N LEU A 523 23.19 30.69 8.31
CA LEU A 523 21.95 31.19 7.71
C LEU A 523 20.85 31.09 8.76
N GLN A 524 20.38 32.24 9.24
CA GLN A 524 19.27 32.29 10.17
C GLN A 524 18.04 31.60 9.55
N PRO A 525 17.29 30.82 10.34
CA PRO A 525 15.98 30.32 9.92
C PRO A 525 15.12 31.48 9.42
N LEU A 526 14.26 31.23 8.44
CA LEU A 526 13.28 32.21 8.04
C LEU A 526 12.38 32.53 9.24
N GLY A 527 12.32 33.81 9.64
CA GLY A 527 11.40 34.25 10.68
C GLY A 527 9.95 34.02 10.24
N ARG A 528 9.07 33.65 11.18
CA ARG A 528 7.63 33.56 10.89
C ARG A 528 7.12 34.97 10.56
N ALA A 529 6.27 35.08 9.53
CA ALA A 529 5.57 36.33 9.27
C ALA A 529 4.62 36.63 10.44
N GLY A 530 4.96 37.63 11.26
CA GLY A 530 4.11 38.13 12.35
C GLY A 530 4.70 38.03 13.76
N ASP A 531 5.93 38.53 13.97
CA ASP A 531 6.32 39.16 15.23
C ASP A 531 6.36 40.70 15.03
#